data_AF-A0A1R3IFF6-F1
#
_entry.id   AF-A0A1R3IFF6-F1
#
_cell.length_a   1.000
_cell.length_b   1.000
_cell.length_c   1.000
_cell.angle_alpha   90.00
_cell.angle_beta   90.00
_cell.angle_gamma   90.00
#
_symmetry.space_group_name_H-M   'P 1'
#
loop_
_entity.id
_entity.type
_entity.pdbx_description
1 polymer ?
#
loop_
_entity_poly.entity_id
_entity_poly.type
_entity_poly.pdbx_seq_one_letter_code
_entity_poly.pdbx_strand_id
1 'polypeptide(L)' 'MWTVDSGATDHLARTRVGFVEFRRIPAGSRSMKMGNDSIVNVLGIGIYKLEMRGGRTLLLHDVLYAPEI' A
#
# COMPACT_ATOMS: atom_id res chain seq x y z
N MET A 1 -6.26 7.09 -6.48
CA MET A 1 -7.43 6.24 -6.78
C MET A 1 -7.14 4.87 -6.18
N TRP A 2 -8.07 4.31 -5.41
CA TRP A 2 -7.94 2.94 -4.90
C TRP A 2 -8.58 1.99 -5.90
N THR A 3 -7.86 0.94 -6.26
CA THR A 3 -8.34 -0.11 -7.15
C THR A 3 -8.36 -1.40 -6.34
N VAL A 4 -9.46 -2.15 -6.42
CA VAL A 4 -9.61 -3.45 -5.77
C VAL A 4 -9.86 -4.46 -6.87
N ASP A 5 -9.07 -5.52 -6.88
CA ASP A 5 -9.29 -6.69 -7.72
C ASP A 5 -9.88 -7.82 -6.87
N SER A 6 -10.65 -8.70 -7.49
CA SER A 6 -11.25 -9.90 -6.86
C SER A 6 -10.22 -10.84 -6.22
N GLY A 7 -8.97 -10.82 -6.68
CA GLY A 7 -7.85 -11.58 -6.10
C GLY A 7 -6.94 -10.80 -5.14
N ALA A 8 -7.26 -9.54 -4.83
CA ALA A 8 -6.41 -8.71 -3.97
C ALA A 8 -6.43 -9.22 -2.52
N THR A 9 -5.25 -9.47 -1.96
CA THR A 9 -5.06 -9.95 -0.57
C THR A 9 -4.38 -8.92 0.33
N ASP A 10 -3.74 -7.91 -0.24
CA ASP A 10 -3.01 -6.86 0.47
C ASP A 10 -3.48 -5.46 0.04
N HIS A 11 -3.33 -4.49 0.94
CA HIS A 11 -3.50 -3.07 0.64
C HIS A 11 -2.16 -2.47 0.20
N LEU A 12 -2.15 -1.69 -0.90
CA LEU A 12 -0.95 -1.02 -1.38
C LEU A 12 -1.14 0.49 -1.50
N ALA A 13 -0.06 1.23 -1.25
CA ALA A 13 0.01 2.66 -1.45
C ALA A 13 1.27 3.06 -2.24
N ARG A 14 1.07 3.85 -3.30
CA ARG A 14 2.14 4.45 -4.11
C ARG A 14 2.89 5.57 -3.37
N THR A 15 2.20 6.27 -2.47
CA THR A 15 2.74 7.46 -1.77
C THR A 15 2.97 7.19 -0.29
N ARG A 16 4.01 7.81 0.27
CA ARG A 16 4.30 7.77 1.71
C ARG A 16 3.42 8.73 2.52
N VAL A 17 2.81 9.74 1.87
CA VAL A 17 2.17 10.88 2.56
C VAL A 17 1.03 10.48 3.49
N GLY A 18 0.25 9.45 3.14
CA GLY A 18 -0.87 9.01 3.98
C GLY A 18 -0.51 8.03 5.10
N PHE A 19 0.76 7.61 5.22
CA PHE A 19 1.16 6.74 6.32
C PHE A 19 1.27 7.54 7.62
N VAL A 20 0.52 7.13 8.63
CA VAL A 20 0.61 7.67 9.99
C VAL A 20 1.61 6.88 10.85
N GLU A 21 1.80 5.61 10.50
CA GLU A 21 2.90 4.78 10.99
C GLU A 21 3.60 4.15 9.79
N PHE A 22 4.93 4.07 9.84
CA PHE A 22 5.70 3.55 8.71
C PHE A 22 6.98 2.86 9.18
N ARG A 23 7.09 1.58 8.84
CA ARG A 23 8.31 0.79 8.98
C ARG A 23 8.92 0.54 7.62
N ARG A 24 10.17 0.99 7.45
CA ARG A 24 10.92 0.73 6.22
C ARG A 24 11.27 -0.75 6.10
N ILE A 25 11.16 -1.27 4.88
CA ILE A 25 11.60 -2.62 4.52
C ILE A 25 12.80 -2.47 3.57
N PRO A 26 13.90 -3.21 3.77
CA PRO A 26 15.03 -3.18 2.85
C PRO A 26 14.60 -3.52 1.42
N ALA A 27 15.09 -2.74 0.44
CA ALA A 27 14.79 -3.00 -0.96
C ALA A 27 15.23 -4.41 -1.36
N GLY A 28 14.42 -5.10 -2.17
CA GLY A 28 14.67 -6.47 -2.61
C GLY A 28 14.36 -7.56 -1.58
N SER A 29 14.03 -7.21 -0.32
CA SER A 29 13.69 -8.22 0.71
C SER A 29 12.23 -8.69 0.65
N ARG A 30 11.35 -7.92 0.01
CA ARG A 30 9.95 -8.27 -0.23
C ARG A 30 9.50 -7.71 -1.57
N SER A 31 8.78 -8.53 -2.33
CA SER A 31 8.12 -8.15 -3.56
C SER A 31 6.71 -8.71 -3.62
N MET A 32 5.91 -8.18 -4.56
CA MET A 32 4.54 -8.63 -4.81
C MET A 32 4.33 -8.88 -6.30
N LYS A 33 3.61 -9.95 -6.63
CA LYS A 33 3.13 -10.21 -7.98
C LYS A 33 1.78 -9.52 -8.16
N MET A 34 1.68 -8.66 -9.16
CA MET A 34 0.47 -7.92 -9.51
C MET A 34 -0.42 -8.74 -10.46
N GLY A 35 -1.69 -8.34 -10.60
CA GLY A 35 -2.65 -9.02 -11.50
C GLY A 35 -2.26 -8.98 -12.98
N ASN A 36 -1.36 -8.09 -13.38
CA ASN A 36 -0.77 -8.01 -14.73
C ASN A 36 0.58 -8.73 -14.86
N ASP A 37 0.88 -9.66 -13.96
CA ASP A 37 2.12 -10.43 -13.85
C ASP A 37 3.40 -9.62 -13.54
N SER A 38 3.32 -8.30 -13.41
CA SER A 38 4.47 -7.49 -12.98
C SER A 38 4.85 -7.79 -11.53
N ILE A 39 6.13 -7.64 -11.20
CA ILE A 39 6.66 -7.78 -9.84
C ILE A 39 7.06 -6.39 -9.36
N VAL A 40 6.56 -5.98 -8.20
CA VAL A 40 6.85 -4.68 -7.60
C VAL A 40 7.57 -4.85 -6.26
N ASN A 41 8.57 -4.00 -6.01
CA ASN A 41 9.28 -4.01 -4.74
C ASN A 41 8.47 -3.32 -3.64
N VAL A 42 8.44 -3.95 -2.46
CA VAL A 42 7.82 -3.36 -1.25
C VAL A 42 8.91 -2.73 -0.41
N LEU A 43 8.81 -1.42 -0.19
CA LEU A 43 9.82 -0.62 0.51
C LEU A 43 9.40 -0.23 1.93
N GLY A 44 8.18 -0.57 2.34
CA GLY A 44 7.71 -0.36 3.70
C GLY A 44 6.33 -0.94 3.95
N ILE A 45 5.94 -0.93 5.22
CA ILE A 45 4.62 -1.33 5.70
C ILE A 45 4.18 -0.40 6.84
N GLY A 46 2.88 -0.17 6.99
CA GLY A 46 2.37 0.54 8.15
C GLY A 46 0.88 0.84 8.08
N ILE A 47 0.45 1.79 8.92
CA ILE A 47 -0.94 2.23 8.98
C ILE A 47 -1.12 3.41 8.03
N TYR A 48 -2.08 3.29 7.12
CA TYR A 48 -2.41 4.32 6.15
C TYR A 48 -3.74 5.00 6.49
N LYS A 49 -3.72 6.33 6.58
CA LYS A 49 -4.91 7.16 6.75
C LYS A 49 -5.49 7.50 5.38
N LEU A 50 -6.69 7.00 5.12
CA LEU A 50 -7.47 7.33 3.94
C LEU A 50 -8.60 8.31 4.30
N GLU A 51 -8.54 9.52 3.76
CA GLU A 51 -9.61 10.49 3.89
C GLU A 51 -10.68 10.26 2.81
N MET A 52 -11.90 10.02 3.26
CA MET A 52 -13.06 9.79 2.42
C MET A 52 -13.87 11.08 2.25
N ARG A 53 -14.67 11.13 1.18
CA ARG A 53 -15.64 12.21 0.99
C ARG A 53 -16.57 12.32 2.20
N GLY A 54 -16.83 13.55 2.63
CA GLY A 54 -17.65 13.84 3.82
C GLY A 54 -16.87 13.84 5.14
N GLY A 55 -15.53 13.97 5.11
CA GLY A 55 -14.69 14.14 6.31
C GLY A 55 -14.45 12.87 7.13
N ARG A 56 -14.94 11.71 6.66
CA ARG A 56 -14.68 10.42 7.30
C ARG A 56 -13.26 9.96 7.03
N THR A 57 -12.65 9.34 8.03
CA THR A 57 -11.30 8.77 7.92
C THR A 57 -11.38 7.26 8.11
N LEU A 58 -10.70 6.52 7.24
CA LEU A 58 -10.45 5.09 7.41
C LEU A 58 -8.95 4.89 7.70
N LEU A 59 -8.65 4.11 8.73
CA LEU A 59 -7.29 3.64 9.01
C LEU A 59 -7.16 2.22 8.47
N LEU A 60 -6.23 2.04 7.54
CA LEU A 60 -5.91 0.74 6.97
C LEU A 60 -4.63 0.23 7.63
N HIS A 61 -4.68 -0.97 8.20
CA HIS A 61 -3.52 -1.62 8.77
C HIS A 61 -2.76 -2.43 7.70
N ASP A 62 -1.47 -2.67 7.97
CA ASP A 62 -0.60 -3.50 7.14
C ASP A 62 -0.51 -3.08 5.66
N VAL A 63 -0.65 -1.77 5.37
CA VAL A 63 -0.55 -1.24 4.02
C VAL A 63 0.89 -1.28 3.54
N LEU A 64 1.11 -1.87 2.36
CA LEU A 64 2.41 -1.99 1.73
C LEU A 64 2.74 -0.74 0.91
N TYR A 65 3.92 -0.19 1.13
CA TYR A 65 4.42 0.93 0.33
C TYR A 65 5.22 0.39 -0.87
N ALA A 66 4.69 0.64 -2.06
CA ALA A 66 5.30 0.26 -3.33
C ALA A 66 5.19 1.46 -4.30
N PRO A 67 6.22 2.30 -4.46
CA PRO A 67 6.12 3.53 -5.27
C PRO A 67 5.99 3.28 -6.78
N GLU A 68 6.23 2.05 -7.22
CA GLU A 68 6.23 1.63 -8.62
C GLU A 68 4.82 1.28 -9.14
N ILE A 69 3.84 1.02 -8.25
CA ILE A 69 2.43 0.74 -8.62
C ILE A 69 1.73 1.99 -9.06
#